data_AF-M3TK47-F1
#
_entry.id   AF-M3TK47-F1
#
_cell.length_a   1.000
_cell.length_b   1.000
_cell.length_c   1.000
_cell.angle_alpha   90.00
_cell.angle_beta   90.00
_cell.angle_gamma   90.00
#
_symmetry.space_group_name_H-M   'P 1'
#
loop_
_entity.id
_entity.type
_entity.pdbx_description
1 polymer ?
#
loop_
_entity_poly.entity_id
_entity_poly.type
_entity_poly.pdbx_seq_one_letter_code
_entity_poly.pdbx_strand_id
1 'polypeptide(L)'
;MKLSRILAGTAAAALIAVPLAACSNNDSSTSADSTTSSVSAQDVTPSSILSSTAWETTGAKDQNGKDVPLTDKSASNYVGFAYFNADGTFQMYTLEDAPKMQGDWKVSADGKTRTIVSKDDKGTVKFTRDSEIITLTSSEFTYRTYPVEGDKTTYVDIIHTPTDHAQPKA
;
A
#
# COMPACT_ATOMS: atom_id res chain seq x y z
N MET A 1 1.14 36.43 28.87
CA MET A 1 1.52 36.26 30.29
C MET A 1 0.40 35.57 31.04
N LYS A 2 0.59 34.30 31.42
CA LYS A 2 -0.05 33.70 32.60
C LYS A 2 0.78 32.47 33.02
N LEU A 3 1.09 32.42 34.32
CA LEU A 3 2.15 31.67 34.96
C LEU A 3 1.87 30.16 35.11
N SER A 4 2.95 29.40 34.96
CA SER A 4 3.46 28.22 35.70
C SER A 4 2.58 27.48 36.71
N ARG A 5 2.73 26.14 36.74
CA ARG A 5 3.49 25.43 37.80
C ARG A 5 3.74 23.94 37.50
N ILE A 6 4.95 23.52 37.82
CA ILE A 6 5.55 22.18 37.78
C ILE A 6 5.17 21.42 39.06
N LEU A 7 4.96 20.11 39.00
CA LEU A 7 5.26 19.19 40.10
C LEU A 7 5.91 17.91 39.58
N ALA A 8 7.11 17.66 40.09
CA ALA A 8 7.85 16.41 40.00
C ALA A 8 7.41 15.45 41.13
N GLY A 9 7.50 14.15 40.90
CA GLY A 9 7.32 13.11 41.91
C GLY A 9 8.15 11.88 41.57
N THR A 10 9.15 11.61 42.40
CA THR A 10 10.19 10.57 42.32
C THR A 10 9.86 9.35 43.21
N ALA A 11 10.64 8.27 43.01
CA ALA A 11 10.91 7.07 43.85
C ALA A 11 10.27 5.75 43.34
N ALA A 12 11.04 4.80 42.78
CA ALA A 12 11.95 3.79 43.41
C ALA A 12 11.15 2.67 44.12
N ALA A 13 11.49 1.38 44.15
CA ALA A 13 12.41 0.44 43.49
C ALA A 13 12.00 -0.96 44.04
N ALA A 14 12.13 -2.06 43.29
CA ALA A 14 12.25 -3.40 43.90
C ALA A 14 12.85 -4.42 42.92
N LEU A 15 14.06 -4.86 43.27
CA LEU A 15 14.82 -5.98 42.70
C LEU A 15 14.25 -7.32 43.21
N ILE A 16 14.10 -8.31 42.32
CA ILE A 16 14.23 -9.73 42.70
C ILE A 16 15.03 -10.43 41.60
N ALA A 17 16.28 -10.76 41.92
CA ALA A 17 17.10 -11.72 41.21
C ALA A 17 17.11 -13.03 42.01
N VAL A 18 16.94 -14.17 41.34
CA VAL A 18 17.20 -15.51 41.92
C VAL A 18 18.04 -16.31 40.92
N PRO A 19 19.06 -17.08 41.37
CA PRO A 19 20.09 -17.63 40.48
C PRO A 19 19.93 -19.12 40.10
N LEU A 20 20.54 -19.45 38.96
CA LEU A 20 21.26 -20.66 38.54
C LEU A 20 20.80 -22.06 38.98
N ALA A 21 20.48 -22.91 37.99
CA ALA A 21 20.77 -24.34 38.00
C ALA A 21 21.42 -24.73 36.67
N ALA A 22 22.47 -25.55 36.75
CA ALA A 22 23.36 -25.94 35.68
C ALA A 22 23.21 -27.42 35.29
N CYS A 23 23.78 -27.75 34.12
CA CYS A 23 24.35 -29.03 33.67
C CYS A 23 23.56 -29.96 32.72
N SER A 24 24.12 -30.05 31.50
CA SER A 24 24.50 -31.24 30.71
C SER A 24 23.52 -32.00 29.78
N ASN A 25 24.02 -32.12 28.53
CA ASN A 25 23.76 -32.98 27.35
C ASN A 25 23.27 -34.42 27.64
N ASN A 26 22.66 -35.23 26.76
CA ASN A 26 22.67 -35.38 25.29
C ASN A 26 21.47 -36.27 24.82
N ASP A 27 21.04 -36.10 23.54
CA ASP A 27 20.26 -36.97 22.63
C ASP A 27 19.07 -37.84 23.10
N SER A 28 17.88 -37.61 22.51
CA SER A 28 17.23 -38.52 21.54
C SER A 28 15.73 -38.17 21.38
N SER A 29 15.34 -37.93 20.13
CA SER A 29 14.01 -37.90 19.51
C SER A 29 12.76 -38.13 20.37
N THR A 30 11.75 -37.26 20.26
CA THR A 30 10.44 -37.56 19.64
C THR A 30 9.59 -36.29 19.59
N SER A 31 8.98 -36.06 18.44
CA SER A 31 8.13 -34.93 18.06
C SER A 31 7.02 -34.61 19.07
N ALA A 32 6.93 -33.33 19.41
CA ALA A 32 5.66 -32.64 19.59
C ALA A 32 5.87 -31.23 19.05
N ASP A 33 5.53 -31.10 17.76
CA ASP A 33 5.31 -29.84 17.10
C ASP A 33 4.28 -29.06 17.92
N SER A 34 4.78 -28.06 18.62
CA SER A 34 3.99 -26.95 19.12
C SER A 34 4.65 -25.72 18.54
N THR A 35 4.58 -25.60 17.21
CA THR A 35 4.59 -24.29 16.57
C THR A 35 3.35 -23.56 17.08
N THR A 36 3.47 -23.02 18.30
CA THR A 36 2.76 -21.81 18.69
C THR A 36 3.28 -20.74 17.75
N SER A 37 2.71 -20.71 16.55
CA SER A 37 2.74 -19.55 15.67
C SER A 37 2.02 -18.44 16.42
N SER A 38 2.76 -17.77 17.31
CA SER A 38 2.48 -16.41 17.69
C SER A 38 2.47 -15.63 16.38
N VAL A 39 1.27 -15.36 15.87
CA VAL A 39 1.06 -14.41 14.79
C VAL A 39 1.60 -13.07 15.28
N SER A 40 2.84 -12.78 14.91
CA SER A 40 3.44 -11.46 15.01
C SER A 40 2.49 -10.49 14.34
N ALA A 41 2.28 -9.30 14.93
CA ALA A 41 1.69 -8.18 14.23
C ALA A 41 2.33 -8.09 12.85
N GLN A 42 1.56 -8.35 11.79
CA GLN A 42 2.11 -8.37 10.44
C GLN A 42 2.79 -7.03 10.18
N ASP A 43 4.04 -7.08 9.73
CA ASP A 43 4.73 -5.91 9.22
C ASP A 43 3.86 -5.34 8.09
N VAL A 44 3.23 -4.19 8.35
CA VAL A 44 2.41 -3.49 7.36
C VAL A 44 3.37 -3.01 6.27
N THR A 45 3.41 -3.75 5.17
CA THR A 45 4.19 -3.38 3.99
C THR A 45 3.39 -2.47 3.07
N PRO A 46 4.03 -1.61 2.26
CA PRO A 46 3.35 -0.83 1.24
C PRO A 46 2.46 -1.68 0.33
N SER A 47 2.94 -2.85 -0.09
CA SER A 47 2.15 -3.79 -0.90
C SER A 47 0.91 -4.28 -0.15
N SER A 48 1.04 -4.64 1.13
CA SER A 48 -0.11 -5.09 1.93
C SER A 48 -1.18 -4.01 2.11
N ILE A 49 -0.80 -2.72 2.19
CA ILE A 49 -1.75 -1.61 2.22
C ILE A 49 -2.49 -1.55 0.88
N LEU A 50 -1.76 -1.55 -0.24
CA LEU A 50 -2.36 -1.40 -1.56
C LEU A 50 -3.29 -2.57 -1.91
N SER A 51 -2.99 -3.80 -1.47
CA SER A 51 -3.82 -4.98 -1.70
C SER A 51 -4.90 -5.23 -0.64
N SER A 52 -5.05 -4.34 0.36
CA SER A 52 -6.02 -4.55 1.44
C SER A 52 -7.47 -4.21 1.07
N THR A 53 -7.68 -3.50 -0.04
CA THR A 53 -8.99 -2.99 -0.48
C THR A 53 -9.03 -2.82 -1.99
N ALA A 54 -10.26 -2.76 -2.54
CA ALA A 54 -10.48 -2.16 -3.85
C ALA A 54 -10.34 -0.64 -3.76
N TRP A 55 -9.92 -0.03 -4.87
CA TRP A 55 -9.68 1.40 -4.98
C TRP A 55 -10.54 2.02 -6.08
N GLU A 56 -11.12 3.18 -5.79
CA GLU A 56 -11.83 4.00 -6.77
C GLU A 56 -11.09 5.32 -6.98
N THR A 57 -10.94 5.76 -8.23
CA THR A 57 -10.45 7.11 -8.51
C THR A 57 -11.50 8.14 -8.12
N THR A 58 -11.24 8.93 -7.08
CA THR A 58 -12.20 9.91 -6.53
C THR A 58 -11.78 11.35 -6.72
N GLY A 59 -10.54 11.61 -7.15
CA GLY A 59 -10.09 12.97 -7.41
C GLY A 59 -8.80 13.05 -8.21
N ALA A 60 -8.48 14.26 -8.65
CA ALA A 60 -7.20 14.59 -9.25
C ALA A 60 -6.79 16.02 -8.88
N LYS A 61 -5.49 16.25 -8.69
CA LYS A 61 -4.93 17.58 -8.39
C LYS A 61 -3.77 17.91 -9.32
N ASP A 62 -3.70 19.15 -9.77
CA ASP A 62 -2.57 19.65 -10.57
C ASP A 62 -1.36 19.99 -9.69
N GLN A 63 -0.28 20.43 -10.32
CA GLN A 63 0.97 20.79 -9.65
C GLN A 63 0.88 21.95 -8.65
N ASN A 64 -0.22 22.72 -8.70
CA ASN A 64 -0.49 23.83 -7.79
C ASN A 64 -1.48 23.41 -6.67
N GLY A 65 -1.87 22.13 -6.62
CA GLY A 65 -2.84 21.59 -5.68
C GLY A 65 -4.31 21.88 -6.03
N LYS A 66 -4.58 22.43 -7.22
CA LYS A 66 -5.93 22.74 -7.69
C LYS A 66 -6.60 21.47 -8.21
N ASP A 67 -7.91 21.35 -7.94
CA ASP A 67 -8.68 20.22 -8.43
C ASP A 67 -8.75 20.20 -9.96
N VAL A 68 -8.52 19.01 -10.52
CA VAL A 68 -8.66 18.70 -11.93
C VAL A 68 -9.92 17.85 -12.10
N PRO A 69 -10.88 18.23 -12.94
CA PRO A 69 -12.05 17.41 -13.21
C PRO A 69 -11.62 16.02 -13.73
N LEU A 70 -12.26 14.95 -13.23
CA LEU A 70 -11.97 13.59 -13.70
C LEU A 70 -12.29 13.37 -15.19
N THR A 71 -13.09 14.27 -15.79
CA THR A 71 -13.36 14.29 -17.23
C THR A 71 -12.28 14.99 -18.05
N ASP A 72 -11.31 15.65 -17.42
CA ASP A 72 -10.19 16.30 -18.11
C ASP A 72 -9.29 15.24 -18.77
N LYS A 73 -8.74 15.54 -19.95
CA LYS A 73 -7.85 14.63 -20.68
C LYS A 73 -6.60 14.22 -19.87
N SER A 74 -6.13 15.07 -18.95
CA SER A 74 -4.99 14.75 -18.10
C SER A 74 -5.31 13.73 -17.00
N ALA A 75 -6.60 13.53 -16.67
CA ALA A 75 -7.05 12.63 -15.59
C ALA A 75 -7.91 11.45 -16.09
N SER A 76 -8.71 11.65 -17.14
CA SER A 76 -9.79 10.74 -17.57
C SER A 76 -9.33 9.32 -17.87
N ASN A 77 -8.11 9.16 -18.39
CA ASN A 77 -7.54 7.85 -18.70
C ASN A 77 -7.22 7.04 -17.44
N TYR A 78 -7.17 7.65 -16.26
CA TYR A 78 -6.84 7.00 -15.00
C TYR A 78 -8.07 6.61 -14.19
N VAL A 79 -9.23 7.23 -14.48
CA VAL A 79 -10.49 7.02 -13.77
C VAL A 79 -10.97 5.57 -13.89
N GLY A 80 -11.37 4.99 -12.76
CA GLY A 80 -11.95 3.67 -12.69
C GLY A 80 -11.78 3.00 -11.33
N PHE A 81 -12.06 1.71 -11.31
CA PHE A 81 -11.78 0.82 -10.19
C PHE A 81 -10.46 0.08 -10.40
N ALA A 82 -9.72 -0.14 -9.32
CA ALA A 82 -8.49 -0.92 -9.31
C ALA A 82 -8.49 -1.95 -8.18
N TYR A 83 -8.13 -3.18 -8.54
CA TYR A 83 -8.06 -4.34 -7.66
C TYR A 83 -6.64 -4.86 -7.68
N PHE A 84 -5.94 -4.75 -6.56
CA PHE A 84 -4.57 -5.23 -6.39
C PHE A 84 -4.60 -6.48 -5.52
N ASN A 85 -4.26 -7.64 -6.09
CA ASN A 85 -4.26 -8.90 -5.37
C ASN A 85 -2.91 -9.12 -4.69
N ALA A 86 -2.92 -9.77 -3.52
CA ALA A 86 -1.73 -10.05 -2.73
C ALA A 86 -0.71 -10.99 -3.43
N ASP A 87 -1.15 -11.71 -4.47
CA ASP A 87 -0.29 -12.55 -5.31
C ASP A 87 0.53 -11.75 -6.35
N GLY A 88 0.35 -10.43 -6.40
CA GLY A 88 1.03 -9.53 -7.32
C GLY A 88 0.30 -9.35 -8.66
N THR A 89 -0.94 -9.83 -8.80
CA THR A 89 -1.79 -9.55 -9.98
C THR A 89 -2.71 -8.36 -9.75
N PHE A 90 -3.11 -7.66 -10.81
CA PHE A 90 -4.10 -6.59 -10.72
C PHE A 90 -5.07 -6.59 -11.89
N GLN A 91 -6.27 -6.07 -11.64
CA GLN A 91 -7.27 -5.79 -12.65
C GLN A 91 -7.82 -4.37 -12.45
N MET A 92 -8.16 -3.71 -13.54
CA MET A 92 -8.77 -2.39 -13.56
C MET A 92 -9.99 -2.37 -14.48
N TYR A 93 -10.98 -1.60 -14.08
CA TYR A 93 -12.25 -1.44 -14.79
C TYR A 93 -12.59 0.05 -14.88
N THR A 94 -13.45 0.43 -15.83
CA THR A 94 -14.10 1.74 -15.79
C THR A 94 -15.10 1.81 -14.63
N LEU A 95 -15.69 2.98 -14.37
CA LEU A 95 -16.72 3.12 -13.33
C LEU A 95 -18.04 2.40 -13.71
N GLU A 96 -18.17 2.01 -14.98
CA GLU A 96 -19.28 1.23 -15.54
C GLU A 96 -18.92 -0.26 -15.72
N ASP A 97 -17.89 -0.74 -15.02
CA ASP A 97 -17.44 -2.14 -15.03
C ASP A 97 -16.92 -2.68 -16.37
N ALA A 98 -16.57 -1.81 -17.32
CA ALA A 98 -15.91 -2.26 -18.54
C ALA A 98 -14.43 -2.61 -18.25
N PRO A 99 -13.91 -3.76 -18.72
CA PRO A 99 -12.50 -4.11 -18.56
C PRO A 99 -11.58 -3.04 -19.14
N LYS A 100 -10.58 -2.63 -18.36
CA LYS A 100 -9.65 -1.55 -18.74
C LYS A 100 -8.22 -2.03 -18.86
N MET A 101 -7.73 -2.79 -17.88
CA MET A 101 -6.34 -3.24 -17.84
C MET A 101 -6.17 -4.42 -16.87
N GLN A 102 -5.22 -5.29 -17.16
CA GLN A 102 -4.78 -6.33 -16.23
C GLN A 102 -3.27 -6.55 -16.32
N GLY A 103 -2.71 -7.25 -15.34
CA GLY A 103 -1.33 -7.72 -15.38
C GLY A 103 -0.74 -7.92 -13.99
N ASP A 104 0.55 -7.65 -13.84
CA ASP A 104 1.27 -7.76 -12.57
C ASP A 104 1.58 -6.38 -11.99
N TRP A 105 1.72 -6.31 -10.67
CA TRP A 105 2.12 -5.11 -9.97
C TRP A 105 3.08 -5.41 -8.82
N LYS A 106 3.79 -4.37 -8.39
CA LYS A 106 4.55 -4.35 -7.13
C LYS A 106 4.68 -2.92 -6.62
N VAL A 107 4.94 -2.78 -5.33
CA VAL A 107 5.37 -1.52 -4.72
C VAL A 107 6.78 -1.72 -4.15
N SER A 108 7.64 -0.71 -4.30
CA SER A 108 8.97 -0.70 -3.70
C SER A 108 8.89 -0.78 -2.17
N ALA A 109 9.92 -1.34 -1.53
CA ALA A 109 9.93 -1.51 -0.07
C ALA A 109 9.80 -0.19 0.70
N ASP A 110 10.25 0.93 0.11
CA ASP A 110 10.11 2.27 0.68
C ASP A 110 8.74 2.93 0.41
N GLY A 111 7.86 2.26 -0.33
CA GLY A 111 6.50 2.73 -0.64
C GLY A 111 6.44 3.88 -1.64
N LYS A 112 7.52 4.22 -2.34
CA LYS A 112 7.59 5.40 -3.22
C LYS A 112 7.32 5.13 -4.68
N THR A 113 7.42 3.88 -5.13
CA THR A 113 7.26 3.52 -6.53
C THR A 113 6.31 2.35 -6.67
N ARG A 114 5.27 2.51 -7.48
CA ARG A 114 4.45 1.40 -7.98
C ARG A 114 4.91 1.04 -9.38
N THR A 115 5.22 -0.22 -9.61
CA THR A 115 5.43 -0.78 -10.95
C THR A 115 4.18 -1.54 -11.38
N ILE A 116 3.69 -1.28 -12.59
CA ILE A 116 2.68 -2.10 -13.27
C ILE A 116 3.29 -2.68 -14.54
N VAL A 117 3.07 -3.97 -14.77
CA VAL A 117 3.35 -4.68 -16.02
C VAL A 117 2.01 -5.08 -16.61
N SER A 118 1.51 -4.32 -17.57
CA SER A 118 0.23 -4.60 -18.22
C SER A 118 0.38 -5.76 -19.21
N LYS A 119 -0.60 -6.67 -19.21
CA LYS A 119 -0.65 -7.84 -20.07
C LYS A 119 -1.98 -7.93 -20.81
N ASP A 120 -1.98 -8.57 -21.98
CA ASP A 120 -3.21 -9.02 -22.63
C ASP A 120 -3.70 -10.37 -22.07
N ASP A 121 -4.84 -10.84 -22.59
CA ASP A 121 -5.50 -12.07 -22.14
C ASP A 121 -4.66 -13.34 -22.37
N LYS A 122 -3.60 -13.26 -23.18
CA LYS A 122 -2.64 -14.34 -23.41
C LYS A 122 -1.41 -14.23 -22.51
N GLY A 123 -1.38 -13.24 -21.62
CA GLY A 123 -0.24 -12.95 -20.74
C GLY A 123 0.90 -12.18 -21.41
N THR A 124 0.72 -11.68 -22.63
CA THR A 124 1.76 -10.94 -23.35
C THR A 124 1.89 -9.53 -22.78
N VAL A 125 3.12 -9.14 -22.41
CA VAL A 125 3.38 -7.79 -21.89
C VAL A 125 3.08 -6.74 -22.95
N LYS A 126 2.23 -5.78 -22.62
CA LYS A 126 1.87 -4.63 -23.46
C LYS A 126 2.76 -3.43 -23.15
N PHE A 127 2.98 -3.17 -21.87
CA PHE A 127 3.92 -2.14 -21.40
C PHE A 127 4.25 -2.36 -19.92
N THR A 128 5.33 -1.71 -19.48
CA THR A 128 5.70 -1.57 -18.07
C THR A 128 5.74 -0.09 -17.71
N ARG A 129 5.22 0.27 -16.55
CA ARG A 129 5.21 1.65 -16.06
C ARG A 129 5.53 1.71 -14.58
N ASP A 130 6.48 2.56 -14.23
CA ASP A 130 6.71 3.01 -12.86
C ASP A 130 5.93 4.31 -12.61
N SER A 131 5.27 4.39 -11.46
CA SER A 131 4.55 5.58 -10.99
C SER A 131 5.09 6.00 -9.63
N GLU A 132 5.36 7.29 -9.46
CA GLU A 132 5.72 7.87 -8.17
C GLU A 132 4.47 7.91 -7.27
N ILE A 133 4.58 7.32 -6.09
CA ILE A 133 3.55 7.33 -5.05
C ILE A 133 3.74 8.57 -4.19
N ILE A 134 2.68 9.35 -4.06
CA ILE A 134 2.65 10.58 -3.24
C ILE A 134 2.05 10.27 -1.87
N THR A 135 0.95 9.51 -1.84
CA THR A 135 0.28 9.05 -0.63
C THR A 135 0.00 7.55 -0.75
N LEU A 136 0.28 6.79 0.31
CA LEU A 136 -0.18 5.41 0.45
C LEU A 136 -0.49 5.13 1.92
N THR A 137 -1.77 5.12 2.24
CA THR A 137 -2.32 4.78 3.56
C THR A 137 -3.51 3.85 3.38
N SER A 138 -4.13 3.40 4.47
CA SER A 138 -5.37 2.62 4.39
C SER A 138 -6.58 3.42 3.88
N SER A 139 -6.49 4.75 3.81
CA SER A 139 -7.59 5.64 3.40
C SER A 139 -7.36 6.35 2.08
N GLU A 140 -6.13 6.39 1.58
CA GLU A 140 -5.78 7.11 0.35
C GLU A 140 -4.61 6.44 -0.36
N PHE A 141 -4.75 6.32 -1.68
CA PHE A 141 -3.67 5.98 -2.58
C PHE A 141 -3.59 7.03 -3.71
N THR A 142 -2.50 7.79 -3.71
CA THR A 142 -2.26 8.86 -4.67
C THR A 142 -0.94 8.62 -5.40
N TYR A 143 -0.98 8.67 -6.74
CA TYR A 143 0.22 8.59 -7.57
C TYR A 143 0.27 9.71 -8.60
N ARG A 144 1.49 10.08 -8.98
CA ARG A 144 1.76 11.16 -9.93
C ARG A 144 1.81 10.67 -11.37
N THR A 145 1.24 11.47 -12.26
CA THR A 145 1.31 11.29 -13.71
C THR A 145 1.82 12.55 -14.38
N TYR A 146 2.46 12.38 -15.53
CA TYR A 146 3.02 13.47 -16.33
C TYR A 146 2.28 13.52 -17.66
N PRO A 147 1.42 14.53 -17.90
CA PRO A 147 0.67 14.66 -19.15
C PRO A 147 1.56 14.89 -20.37
N VAL A 148 2.73 15.47 -20.16
CA VAL A 148 3.72 15.79 -21.20
C VAL A 148 4.98 14.98 -20.96
N GLU A 149 5.39 14.20 -21.95
CA GLU A 149 6.60 13.38 -21.86
C GLU A 149 7.84 14.26 -21.70
N GLY A 150 8.70 13.91 -20.74
CA GLY A 150 9.94 14.64 -20.44
C GLY A 150 9.76 15.90 -19.58
N ASP A 151 8.54 16.39 -19.35
CA ASP A 151 8.26 17.49 -18.43
C ASP A 151 7.84 16.95 -17.05
N LYS A 152 8.67 17.20 -16.03
CA LYS A 152 8.37 16.84 -14.64
C LYS A 152 7.80 18.00 -13.80
N THR A 153 7.67 19.19 -14.39
CA THR A 153 7.13 20.38 -13.73
C THR A 153 5.61 20.45 -13.84
N THR A 154 5.05 19.91 -14.92
CA THR A 154 3.61 19.75 -15.12
C THR A 154 3.20 18.32 -14.76
N TYR A 155 2.37 18.17 -13.73
CA TYR A 155 1.89 16.85 -13.31
C TYR A 155 0.45 16.90 -12.84
N VAL A 156 -0.16 15.73 -12.80
CA VAL A 156 -1.46 15.49 -12.17
C VAL A 156 -1.33 14.31 -11.21
N ASP A 157 -1.68 14.55 -9.96
CA ASP A 157 -1.77 13.54 -8.91
C ASP A 157 -3.17 12.92 -8.94
N ILE A 158 -3.25 11.61 -9.15
CA ILE A 158 -4.51 10.85 -9.25
C ILE A 158 -4.81 10.22 -7.89
N ILE A 159 -5.92 10.60 -7.30
CA ILE A 159 -6.32 10.26 -5.92
C ILE A 159 -7.31 9.11 -5.97
N HIS A 160 -7.05 8.08 -5.15
CA HIS A 160 -7.95 6.96 -4.94
C HIS A 160 -8.30 6.83 -3.48
N THR A 161 -9.54 6.42 -3.22
CA THR A 161 -10.02 6.05 -1.89
C THR A 161 -10.50 4.60 -1.89
N PRO A 162 -10.50 3.92 -0.73
CA PRO A 162 -11.09 2.60 -0.59
C PRO A 162 -12.55 2.58 -1.04
N THR A 163 -12.98 1.48 -1.65
CA THR A 163 -14.36 1.23 -2.05
C THR A 163 -14.77 -0.20 -1.69
N ASP A 164 -16.06 -0.41 -1.44
CA ASP A 164 -16.66 -1.73 -1.23
C ASP A 164 -17.14 -2.37 -2.54
N HIS A 165 -16.91 -1.69 -3.68
CA HIS A 165 -17.24 -2.20 -5.00
C HIS A 165 -16.59 -3.58 -5.23
N ALA A 166 -17.42 -4.56 -5.58
CA ALA A 166 -16.95 -5.91 -5.85
C ALA A 166 -16.28 -6.00 -7.22
N GLN A 167 -15.16 -6.70 -7.33
CA GLN A 167 -14.51 -6.92 -8.62
C GLN A 167 -15.48 -7.58 -9.62
N PRO A 168 -15.68 -7.00 -10.81
CA PRO A 168 -16.51 -7.61 -11.84
C PRO A 168 -15.99 -9.00 -12.22
N LYS A 169 -16.92 -9.92 -12.51
CA LYS A 169 -16.58 -11.24 -13.04
C LYS A 169 -16.28 -11.12 -14.52
N ALA A 170 -15.15 -11.66 -14.94
CA ALA A 170 -14.79 -11.81 -16.36
C ALA A 170 -15.63 -12.93 -17.02
#